data_AF-R5DKE7-F1
#
_entry.id   AF-R5DKE7-F1
#
_cell.length_a   1.000
_cell.length_b   1.000
_cell.length_c   1.000
_cell.angle_alpha   90.00
_cell.angle_beta   90.00
_cell.angle_gamma   90.00
#
_symmetry.space_group_name_H-M   'P 1'
#
loop_
_entity.id
_entity.type
_entity.pdbx_description
1 polymer ?
#
loop_
_entity_poly.entity_id
_entity_poly.type
_entity_poly.pdbx_seq_one_letter_code
_entity_poly.pdbx_strand_id
1 'polypeptide(L)'
;MPCAARALSGGGNRRLASLNCHTEDNSPKYRMIGNVVGLETTTCIFTDKVYSLFTTHHSLKRPGATHVALCESVGSYFRHWCGAFTLAEVLITLGIIGVVAAMTMPSLMQHYKRQQATARIKKFVSVINQALISAENDLGPREDWVIGEMDNSDSAYNFLNTYIKPYIKSADIEKRTLFGRNMATLRFVYGSQMSVKVGACYDIWYDINGEKGPNEKGKDIFVFILCKNGGCNFNSNQVRGFYCAPTGEQFPTHEQLIDNCKDRNRGSYCTILLEQNGYEFPKDYPLGL
;
A
#
# COMPACT_ATOMS: atom_id res chain seq x y z
N MET A 1 13.53 32.09 -35.29
CA MET A 1 13.71 33.01 -36.44
C MET A 1 12.60 32.73 -37.46
N PRO A 2 12.05 33.75 -38.13
CA PRO A 2 10.60 33.93 -38.28
C PRO A 2 10.03 33.32 -39.58
N CYS A 3 8.74 32.93 -39.54
CA CYS A 3 7.97 32.67 -40.75
C CYS A 3 7.13 33.89 -41.11
N ALA A 4 7.38 34.40 -42.32
CA ALA A 4 6.67 35.49 -42.96
C ALA A 4 5.29 35.04 -43.46
N ALA A 5 4.34 35.99 -43.45
CA ALA A 5 3.04 35.84 -44.07
C ALA A 5 3.07 36.31 -45.54
N ARG A 6 2.39 35.60 -46.43
CA ARG A 6 1.98 36.11 -47.74
C ARG A 6 0.60 35.55 -48.11
N ALA A 7 -0.33 36.47 -48.37
CA ALA A 7 -1.71 36.20 -48.76
C ALA A 7 -1.82 35.92 -50.28
N LEU A 8 -2.79 35.07 -50.65
CA LEU A 8 -3.38 35.03 -51.99
C LEU A 8 -4.89 34.79 -51.90
N SER A 9 -5.60 35.53 -52.76
CA SER A 9 -7.04 35.64 -52.95
C SER A 9 -7.66 34.51 -53.77
N GLY A 10 -8.95 34.18 -53.53
CA GLY A 10 -9.78 33.42 -54.48
C GLY A 10 -11.12 33.00 -53.88
N GLY A 11 -12.24 33.43 -54.50
CA GLY A 11 -13.59 33.39 -53.94
C GLY A 11 -14.31 32.02 -53.96
N GLY A 12 -15.48 31.96 -53.28
CA GLY A 12 -16.42 30.84 -53.44
C GLY A 12 -17.31 30.47 -52.24
N ASN A 13 -18.28 31.32 -51.92
CA ASN A 13 -19.63 31.00 -51.40
C ASN A 13 -19.86 29.76 -50.48
N ARG A 14 -20.12 29.97 -49.16
CA ARG A 14 -21.18 29.27 -48.39
C ARG A 14 -21.42 29.85 -46.97
N ARG A 15 -22.65 30.34 -46.78
CA ARG A 15 -23.54 30.39 -45.60
C ARG A 15 -22.95 30.49 -44.17
N LEU A 16 -23.25 31.63 -43.55
CA LEU A 16 -23.72 31.87 -42.16
C LEU A 16 -23.41 30.79 -41.10
N ALA A 17 -22.46 31.11 -40.23
CA ALA A 17 -22.47 30.70 -38.82
C ALA A 17 -22.17 31.93 -37.97
N SER A 18 -23.06 32.22 -37.03
CA SER A 18 -23.02 33.37 -36.13
C SER A 18 -21.91 33.24 -35.07
N LEU A 19 -21.29 34.39 -34.83
CA LEU A 19 -20.23 34.73 -33.88
C LEU A 19 -20.59 34.47 -32.40
N ASN A 20 -19.56 34.16 -31.59
CA ASN A 20 -19.23 34.62 -30.22
C ASN A 20 -18.85 33.45 -29.29
N CYS A 21 -17.82 33.46 -28.44
CA CYS A 21 -16.61 34.25 -28.21
C CYS A 21 -15.73 33.37 -27.29
N HIS A 22 -14.41 33.37 -27.48
CA HIS A 22 -13.43 32.75 -26.58
C HIS A 22 -13.18 33.62 -25.34
N THR A 23 -12.87 32.97 -24.20
CA THR A 23 -11.75 33.29 -23.28
C THR A 23 -11.70 32.15 -22.24
N GLU A 24 -10.79 31.19 -22.39
CA GLU A 24 -9.45 31.13 -21.76
C GLU A 24 -9.46 30.69 -20.29
N ASP A 25 -8.85 29.51 -20.12
CA ASP A 25 -8.45 28.82 -18.90
C ASP A 25 -7.18 29.46 -18.34
N ASN A 26 -7.13 29.73 -17.03
CA ASN A 26 -5.89 29.74 -16.24
C ASN A 26 -6.14 30.04 -14.76
N SER A 27 -6.07 28.99 -13.93
CA SER A 27 -5.72 29.12 -12.51
C SER A 27 -4.19 29.25 -12.34
N PRO A 28 -3.72 30.05 -11.36
CA PRO A 28 -2.55 29.60 -10.60
C PRO A 28 -2.67 29.82 -9.08
N LYS A 29 -2.55 28.70 -8.38
CA LYS A 29 -1.63 28.40 -7.27
C LYS A 29 -0.99 29.59 -6.51
N TYR A 30 -1.43 29.74 -5.25
CA TYR A 30 -0.70 30.03 -4.01
C TYR A 30 0.75 30.56 -4.07
N ARG A 31 0.94 31.78 -3.53
CA ARG A 31 2.20 32.28 -2.95
C ARG A 31 1.88 33.37 -1.92
N MET A 32 2.08 33.10 -0.62
CA MET A 32 2.03 34.10 0.45
C MET A 32 3.42 34.22 1.09
N ILE A 33 3.98 35.43 1.07
CA ILE A 33 5.14 35.88 1.87
C ILE A 33 4.63 37.05 2.71
N GLY A 34 4.80 36.97 4.04
CA GLY A 34 4.28 37.96 4.99
C GLY A 34 5.25 39.11 5.30
N ASN A 35 4.70 40.20 5.85
CA ASN A 35 5.10 40.74 7.16
C ASN A 35 4.18 41.89 7.63
N VAL A 36 3.56 41.63 8.79
CA VAL A 36 3.23 42.45 9.98
C VAL A 36 3.25 44.00 9.86
N VAL A 37 2.16 44.67 10.27
CA VAL A 37 2.03 45.59 11.43
C VAL A 37 0.58 46.13 11.51
N GLY A 38 -0.08 45.95 12.66
CA GLY A 38 -0.96 47.01 13.23
C GLY A 38 -2.48 46.80 13.23
N LEU A 39 -3.00 46.58 14.44
CA LEU A 39 -4.35 46.90 14.97
C LEU A 39 -5.52 45.88 14.84
N GLU A 40 -5.80 45.27 16.00
CA GLU A 40 -7.11 45.08 16.65
C GLU A 40 -8.10 44.00 16.14
N THR A 41 -7.82 42.77 16.58
CA THR A 41 -8.71 41.79 17.29
C THR A 41 -10.19 41.73 16.90
N THR A 42 -10.69 40.62 16.32
CA THR A 42 -11.04 39.38 17.07
C THR A 42 -10.87 38.14 16.18
N THR A 43 -10.02 37.22 16.62
CA THR A 43 -9.56 36.02 15.89
C THR A 43 -10.51 34.83 16.06
N CYS A 44 -11.01 34.27 14.95
CA CYS A 44 -11.45 32.87 14.90
C CYS A 44 -10.22 31.99 14.62
N ILE A 45 -9.65 31.39 15.66
CA ILE A 45 -8.58 30.39 15.51
C ILE A 45 -9.26 29.01 15.44
N PHE A 46 -9.16 28.37 14.27
CA PHE A 46 -9.41 26.94 14.12
C PHE A 46 -8.18 26.19 14.65
N THR A 47 -8.19 25.79 15.92
CA THR A 47 -7.27 24.78 16.42
C THR A 47 -7.88 23.41 16.21
N ASP A 48 -7.38 22.68 15.22
CA ASP A 48 -7.58 21.24 15.06
C ASP A 48 -6.96 20.53 16.28
N LYS A 49 -7.78 20.27 17.29
CA LYS A 49 -7.49 19.28 18.32
C LYS A 49 -8.61 18.26 18.30
N VAL A 50 -8.31 17.14 17.67
CA VAL A 50 -9.02 15.87 17.86
C VAL A 50 -8.91 15.51 19.34
N TYR A 51 -9.91 15.90 20.12
CA TYR A 51 -10.09 15.39 21.47
C TYR A 51 -10.82 14.06 21.36
N SER A 52 -10.07 12.98 21.60
CA SER A 52 -10.61 11.68 22.00
C SER A 52 -11.57 11.91 23.17
N LEU A 53 -12.84 11.55 22.99
CA LEU A 53 -13.91 11.72 23.98
C LEU A 53 -13.84 10.68 25.12
N PHE A 54 -12.67 10.13 25.40
CA PHE A 54 -12.44 9.26 26.53
C PHE A 54 -11.65 10.00 27.61
N THR A 55 -12.29 10.12 28.79
CA THR A 55 -11.78 10.62 30.07
C THR A 55 -11.96 12.13 30.35
N THR A 56 -13.13 12.49 30.88
CA THR A 56 -13.18 13.48 31.97
C THR A 56 -14.04 12.96 33.12
N HIS A 57 -13.43 12.95 34.29
CA HIS A 57 -13.97 12.53 35.57
C HIS A 57 -14.95 13.60 36.07
N HIS A 58 -16.26 13.39 35.95
CA HIS A 58 -17.24 14.12 36.74
C HIS A 58 -17.93 13.16 37.70
N SER A 59 -17.73 13.42 38.99
CA SER A 59 -18.26 12.67 40.11
C SER A 59 -19.79 12.74 40.11
N LEU A 60 -20.44 11.62 39.76
CA LEU A 60 -21.89 11.44 39.90
C LEU A 60 -22.24 11.20 41.38
N LYS A 61 -22.84 12.20 42.01
CA LYS A 61 -23.68 11.95 43.21
C LYS A 61 -24.90 11.13 42.75
N ARG A 62 -24.98 9.92 43.30
CA ARG A 62 -26.06 8.90 43.30
C ARG A 62 -27.48 9.52 43.40
N PRO A 63 -28.55 8.88 42.87
CA PRO A 63 -28.90 7.47 43.11
C PRO A 63 -29.20 6.64 41.86
N GLY A 64 -29.09 5.32 42.01
CA GLY A 64 -29.62 4.38 41.04
C GLY A 64 -31.11 4.61 40.87
N ALA A 65 -31.54 4.81 39.63
CA ALA A 65 -32.94 4.95 39.29
C ALA A 65 -33.14 4.38 37.88
N THR A 66 -33.78 3.23 37.86
CA THR A 66 -34.56 2.62 36.78
C THR A 66 -35.71 3.53 36.31
N HIS A 67 -35.44 4.81 36.00
CA HIS A 67 -36.48 5.75 35.59
C HIS A 67 -36.28 6.27 34.16
N VAL A 68 -37.24 5.82 33.35
CA VAL A 68 -37.71 6.30 32.06
C VAL A 68 -37.77 7.84 32.02
N ALA A 69 -37.40 8.41 30.87
CA ALA A 69 -37.32 9.85 30.62
C ALA A 69 -38.59 10.62 31.03
N LEU A 70 -38.43 11.68 31.82
CA LEU A 70 -39.45 12.71 32.00
C LEU A 70 -39.29 13.77 30.91
N CYS A 71 -40.33 13.91 30.08
CA CYS A 71 -40.46 14.96 29.08
C CYS A 71 -41.09 16.20 29.76
N GLU A 72 -40.32 17.27 29.96
CA GLU A 72 -40.91 18.54 30.41
C GLU A 72 -41.49 19.32 29.23
N SER A 73 -42.77 19.65 29.37
CA SER A 73 -43.58 20.42 28.42
C SER A 73 -43.31 21.91 28.59
N VAL A 74 -42.77 22.55 27.55
CA VAL A 74 -42.83 24.01 27.38
C VAL A 74 -43.38 24.35 25.99
N GLY A 75 -44.61 24.85 25.97
CA GLY A 75 -45.11 25.85 25.01
C GLY A 75 -45.25 25.47 23.52
N SER A 76 -46.50 25.22 23.12
CA SER A 76 -47.15 25.68 21.86
C SER A 76 -46.48 25.42 20.48
N TYR A 77 -47.17 24.59 19.68
CA TYR A 77 -47.07 24.39 18.21
C TYR A 77 -45.89 23.64 17.57
N PHE A 78 -45.14 22.84 18.30
CA PHE A 78 -44.50 21.65 17.73
C PHE A 78 -44.75 20.47 18.64
N ARG A 79 -45.60 19.55 18.18
CA ARG A 79 -45.95 18.30 18.88
C ARG A 79 -44.71 17.40 18.82
N HIS A 80 -43.74 17.64 19.70
CA HIS A 80 -42.51 16.87 19.76
C HIS A 80 -42.86 15.49 20.35
N TRP A 81 -43.09 14.54 19.46
CA TRP A 81 -43.39 13.16 19.79
C TRP A 81 -42.10 12.53 20.32
N CYS A 82 -41.86 12.61 21.63
CA CYS A 82 -40.77 11.90 22.28
C CYS A 82 -41.14 10.41 22.37
N GLY A 83 -41.01 9.72 21.23
CA GLY A 83 -41.05 8.26 21.18
C GLY A 83 -39.84 7.71 21.94
N ALA A 84 -40.04 7.27 23.18
CA ALA A 84 -39.05 6.46 23.87
C ALA A 84 -39.10 5.05 23.26
N PHE A 85 -37.99 4.59 22.68
CA PHE A 85 -37.87 3.22 22.17
C PHE A 85 -38.06 2.24 23.32
N THR A 86 -38.91 1.23 23.11
CA THR A 86 -39.04 0.14 24.08
C THR A 86 -37.75 -0.68 24.10
N LEU A 87 -37.39 -1.26 25.26
CA LEU A 87 -36.22 -2.13 25.37
C LEU A 87 -36.27 -3.29 24.36
N ALA A 88 -37.47 -3.82 24.09
CA ALA A 88 -37.68 -4.87 23.11
C ALA A 88 -37.35 -4.41 21.67
N GLU A 89 -37.76 -3.20 21.29
CA GLU A 89 -37.49 -2.64 19.97
C GLU A 89 -35.99 -2.42 19.73
N VAL A 90 -35.28 -1.92 20.74
CA VAL A 90 -33.81 -1.78 20.69
C VAL A 90 -33.12 -3.14 20.58
N LEU A 91 -33.58 -4.17 21.32
CA LEU A 91 -32.99 -5.51 21.23
C LEU A 91 -33.23 -6.16 19.87
N ILE A 92 -34.42 -6.02 19.28
CA ILE A 92 -34.73 -6.57 17.96
C ILE A 92 -33.87 -5.88 16.90
N THR A 93 -33.75 -4.56 16.95
CA THR A 93 -32.93 -3.80 15.99
C THR A 93 -31.44 -4.11 16.10
N LEU A 94 -30.88 -4.20 17.30
CA LEU A 94 -29.51 -4.65 17.52
C LEU A 94 -29.29 -6.11 17.09
N GLY A 95 -30.29 -6.98 17.29
CA GLY A 95 -30.25 -8.36 16.80
C GLY A 95 -30.17 -8.44 15.28
N ILE A 96 -31.02 -7.69 14.57
CA ILE A 96 -31.03 -7.64 13.10
C ILE A 96 -29.71 -7.07 12.57
N ILE A 97 -29.24 -5.95 13.12
CA ILE A 97 -27.96 -5.33 12.72
C ILE A 97 -26.80 -6.28 13.01
N GLY A 98 -26.80 -6.98 14.14
CA GLY A 98 -25.79 -7.96 14.50
C GLY A 98 -25.68 -9.11 13.51
N VAL A 99 -26.81 -9.68 13.09
CA VAL A 99 -26.85 -10.78 12.10
C VAL A 99 -26.37 -10.30 10.73
N VAL A 100 -26.86 -9.15 10.25
CA VAL A 100 -26.45 -8.60 8.96
C VAL A 100 -24.96 -8.27 8.96
N ALA A 101 -24.46 -7.61 10.00
CA ALA A 101 -23.05 -7.24 10.12
C ALA A 101 -22.15 -8.48 10.19
N ALA A 102 -22.58 -9.56 10.84
CA ALA A 102 -21.83 -10.83 10.87
C ALA A 102 -21.66 -11.44 9.48
N MET A 103 -22.64 -11.27 8.58
CA MET A 103 -22.55 -11.76 7.20
C MET A 103 -21.69 -10.86 6.30
N THR A 104 -21.64 -9.54 6.56
CA THR A 104 -20.93 -8.59 5.70
C THR A 104 -19.51 -8.24 6.15
N MET A 105 -19.21 -8.34 7.45
CA MET A 105 -17.86 -8.01 7.97
C MET A 105 -16.73 -8.87 7.39
N PRO A 106 -16.89 -10.21 7.22
CA PRO A 106 -15.82 -11.04 6.68
C PRO A 106 -15.42 -10.68 5.25
N SER A 107 -16.40 -10.44 4.36
CA SER A 107 -16.16 -10.11 2.95
C SER A 107 -15.51 -8.73 2.79
N LEU A 108 -15.96 -7.75 3.58
CA LEU A 108 -15.35 -6.42 3.61
C LEU A 108 -13.90 -6.48 4.11
N MET A 109 -13.64 -7.24 5.18
CA MET A 109 -12.30 -7.41 5.73
C MET A 109 -11.36 -8.05 4.71
N GLN A 110 -11.81 -9.11 4.02
CA GLN A 110 -11.03 -9.76 2.97
C GLN A 110 -10.67 -8.80 1.84
N HIS A 111 -11.62 -7.97 1.40
CA HIS A 111 -11.37 -6.95 0.38
C HIS A 111 -10.33 -5.92 0.85
N TYR A 112 -10.45 -5.44 2.08
CA TYR A 112 -9.48 -4.50 2.66
C TYR A 112 -8.08 -5.11 2.76
N LYS A 113 -7.95 -6.36 3.22
CA LYS A 113 -6.66 -7.08 3.28
C LYS A 113 -6.00 -7.19 1.91
N ARG A 114 -6.77 -7.55 0.87
CA ARG A 114 -6.28 -7.62 -0.52
C ARG A 114 -5.75 -6.27 -0.99
N GLN A 115 -6.49 -5.19 -0.77
CA GLN A 115 -6.06 -3.84 -1.13
C GLN A 115 -4.78 -3.44 -0.40
N GLN A 116 -4.71 -3.71 0.90
CA GLN A 116 -3.53 -3.41 1.71
C GLN A 116 -2.31 -4.20 1.25
N ALA A 117 -2.47 -5.50 0.96
CA ALA A 117 -1.39 -6.35 0.48
C ALA A 117 -0.89 -5.90 -0.90
N THR A 118 -1.80 -5.62 -1.85
CA THR A 118 -1.44 -5.06 -3.16
C THR A 118 -0.67 -3.75 -3.04
N ALA A 119 -1.14 -2.81 -2.22
CA ALA A 119 -0.46 -1.54 -2.02
C ALA A 119 0.96 -1.74 -1.43
N ARG A 120 1.11 -2.66 -0.48
CA ARG A 120 2.40 -2.97 0.14
C ARG A 120 3.39 -3.63 -0.81
N ILE A 121 2.94 -4.56 -1.65
CA ILE A 121 3.81 -5.23 -2.63
C ILE A 121 4.22 -4.26 -3.74
N LYS A 122 3.27 -3.52 -4.32
CA LYS A 122 3.57 -2.50 -5.34
C LYS A 122 4.58 -1.47 -4.83
N LYS A 123 4.39 -1.00 -3.60
CA LYS A 123 5.32 -0.07 -2.95
C LYS A 123 6.72 -0.69 -2.79
N PHE A 124 6.80 -1.93 -2.31
CA PHE A 124 8.07 -2.63 -2.16
C PHE A 124 8.82 -2.76 -3.49
N VAL A 125 8.16 -3.27 -4.52
CA VAL A 125 8.76 -3.44 -5.86
C VAL A 125 9.24 -2.10 -6.41
N SER A 126 8.43 -1.04 -6.29
CA SER A 126 8.82 0.31 -6.72
C SER A 126 10.04 0.82 -5.96
N VAL A 127 10.02 0.75 -4.63
CA VAL A 127 11.09 1.28 -3.77
C VAL A 127 12.39 0.53 -3.97
N ILE A 128 12.36 -0.80 -4.04
CA ILE A 128 13.56 -1.61 -4.24
C ILE A 128 14.13 -1.39 -5.64
N ASN A 129 13.30 -1.35 -6.69
CA ASN A 129 13.82 -1.08 -8.03
C ASN A 129 14.43 0.33 -8.13
N GLN A 130 13.84 1.33 -7.49
CA GLN A 130 14.42 2.68 -7.41
C GLN A 130 15.72 2.71 -6.62
N ALA A 131 15.80 1.98 -5.50
CA ALA A 131 17.01 1.85 -4.71
C ALA A 131 18.13 1.17 -5.49
N LEU A 132 17.81 0.12 -6.23
CA LEU A 132 18.76 -0.59 -7.08
C LEU A 132 19.31 0.29 -8.20
N ILE A 133 18.45 1.06 -8.88
CA ILE A 133 18.89 2.03 -9.89
C ILE A 133 19.80 3.10 -9.26
N SER A 134 19.46 3.58 -8.07
CA SER A 134 20.28 4.56 -7.35
C SER A 134 21.64 3.98 -6.98
N ALA A 135 21.68 2.74 -6.48
CA ALA A 135 22.91 2.04 -6.18
C ALA A 135 23.78 1.80 -7.41
N GLU A 136 23.19 1.48 -8.57
CA GLU A 136 23.92 1.32 -9.84
C GLU A 136 24.56 2.64 -10.31
N ASN A 137 23.86 3.76 -10.12
CA ASN A 137 24.39 5.07 -10.49
C ASN A 137 25.59 5.48 -9.62
N ASP A 138 25.58 5.13 -8.33
CA ASP A 138 26.61 5.56 -7.38
C ASP A 138 27.80 4.57 -7.28
N LEU A 139 27.54 3.27 -7.40
CA LEU A 139 28.53 2.21 -7.18
C LEU A 139 28.97 1.51 -8.47
N GLY A 140 28.36 1.86 -9.60
CA GLY A 140 28.62 1.25 -10.90
C GLY A 140 27.72 0.05 -11.20
N PRO A 141 27.95 -0.61 -12.35
CA PRO A 141 27.07 -1.65 -12.86
C PRO A 141 26.98 -2.84 -11.90
N ARG A 142 25.80 -3.43 -11.81
CA ARG A 142 25.50 -4.51 -10.87
C ARG A 142 26.34 -5.76 -11.11
N GLU A 143 26.80 -5.95 -12.34
CA GLU A 143 27.72 -7.01 -12.69
C GLU A 143 28.99 -6.99 -11.84
N ASP A 144 29.44 -5.82 -11.40
CA ASP A 144 30.69 -5.71 -10.64
C ASP A 144 30.47 -5.81 -9.12
N TRP A 145 29.22 -5.95 -8.69
CA TRP A 145 28.90 -6.06 -7.27
C TRP A 145 29.43 -7.40 -6.72
N VAL A 146 30.09 -7.31 -5.55
CA VAL A 146 30.63 -8.48 -4.86
C VAL A 146 29.49 -9.35 -4.31
N ILE A 147 29.31 -10.52 -4.92
CA ILE A 147 28.47 -11.58 -4.37
C ILE A 147 29.36 -12.35 -3.38
N GLY A 148 29.07 -12.23 -2.09
CA GLY A 148 29.81 -12.95 -1.06
C GLY A 148 29.54 -14.46 -1.09
N GLU A 149 30.06 -15.17 -0.09
CA GLU A 149 29.82 -16.61 0.08
C GLU A 149 28.31 -16.94 0.09
N MET A 150 27.95 -18.00 -0.63
CA MET A 150 26.59 -18.54 -0.66
C MET A 150 26.18 -19.05 0.71
N ASP A 151 24.88 -18.96 1.02
CA ASP A 151 24.33 -19.44 2.30
C ASP A 151 25.00 -18.83 3.54
N ASN A 152 25.58 -17.62 3.41
CA ASN A 152 26.22 -16.88 4.47
C ASN A 152 25.44 -15.59 4.82
N SER A 153 25.11 -15.42 6.11
CA SER A 153 24.40 -14.24 6.60
C SER A 153 25.21 -12.94 6.54
N ASP A 154 26.55 -13.03 6.58
CA ASP A 154 27.45 -11.87 6.45
C ASP A 154 27.43 -11.31 5.04
N SER A 155 27.46 -12.18 4.03
CA SER A 155 27.30 -11.81 2.62
C SER A 155 25.97 -11.11 2.37
N ALA A 156 24.88 -11.65 2.94
CA ALA A 156 23.56 -11.03 2.85
C ALA A 156 23.51 -9.67 3.56
N TYR A 157 24.15 -9.55 4.72
CA TYR A 157 24.24 -8.30 5.47
C TYR A 157 25.00 -7.24 4.67
N ASN A 158 26.15 -7.60 4.09
CA ASN A 158 26.96 -6.69 3.29
C ASN A 158 26.18 -6.19 2.06
N PHE A 159 25.45 -7.08 1.39
CA PHE A 159 24.59 -6.68 0.28
C PHE A 159 23.55 -5.65 0.72
N LEU A 160 22.82 -5.92 1.80
CA LEU A 160 21.79 -5.01 2.31
C LEU A 160 22.39 -3.69 2.80
N ASN A 161 23.53 -3.72 3.48
CA ASN A 161 24.14 -2.53 4.07
C ASN A 161 24.75 -1.60 3.02
N THR A 162 25.34 -2.15 1.95
CA THR A 162 26.02 -1.36 0.92
C THR A 162 25.06 -0.91 -0.19
N TYR A 163 24.24 -1.81 -0.73
CA TYR A 163 23.48 -1.55 -1.96
C TYR A 163 22.02 -1.16 -1.72
N ILE A 164 21.47 -1.41 -0.53
CA ILE A 164 20.03 -1.20 -0.28
C ILE A 164 19.81 -0.13 0.80
N LYS A 165 20.35 -0.33 2.00
CA LYS A 165 20.12 0.52 3.19
C LYS A 165 20.32 2.02 2.94
N PRO A 166 21.34 2.49 2.18
CA PRO A 166 21.52 3.93 1.94
C PRO A 166 20.38 4.57 1.14
N TYR A 167 19.67 3.78 0.32
CA TYR A 167 18.69 4.27 -0.64
C TYR A 167 17.23 4.06 -0.20
N ILE A 168 17.01 3.44 0.96
CA ILE A 168 15.67 3.18 1.49
C ILE A 168 15.51 3.65 2.93
N LYS A 169 14.28 4.00 3.30
CA LYS A 169 13.93 4.29 4.69
C LYS A 169 13.72 2.97 5.43
N SER A 170 14.76 2.51 6.12
CA SER A 170 14.74 1.28 6.91
C SER A 170 15.28 1.47 8.33
N ALA A 171 14.97 0.51 9.18
CA ALA A 171 15.62 0.33 10.47
C ALA A 171 16.91 -0.51 10.29
N ASP A 172 17.36 -1.10 11.40
CA ASP A 172 18.56 -1.93 11.44
C ASP A 172 18.43 -3.22 10.63
N ILE A 173 19.59 -3.77 10.29
CA ILE A 173 19.73 -5.05 9.60
C ILE A 173 20.14 -6.09 10.64
N GLU A 174 19.39 -7.18 10.70
CA GLU A 174 19.64 -8.29 11.61
C GLU A 174 20.01 -9.55 10.81
N LYS A 175 21.07 -10.23 11.23
CA LYS A 175 21.42 -11.56 10.70
C LYS A 175 20.52 -12.59 11.40
N ARG A 176 19.82 -13.43 10.63
CA ARG A 176 18.92 -14.45 11.19
C ARG A 176 18.77 -15.64 10.26
N THR A 177 18.51 -16.81 10.85
CA THR A 177 18.22 -18.02 10.10
C THR A 177 16.70 -18.16 9.94
N LEU A 178 16.21 -18.16 8.70
CA LEU A 178 14.80 -18.32 8.36
C LEU A 178 14.60 -19.50 7.43
N PHE A 179 13.55 -20.29 7.64
CA PHE A 179 13.27 -21.47 6.84
C PHE A 179 14.48 -22.43 6.70
N GLY A 180 15.33 -22.49 7.74
CA GLY A 180 16.58 -23.28 7.74
C GLY A 180 17.71 -22.69 6.88
N ARG A 181 17.64 -21.41 6.50
CA ARG A 181 18.59 -20.73 5.62
C ARG A 181 19.21 -19.52 6.32
N ASN A 182 20.50 -19.31 6.14
CA ASN A 182 21.18 -18.14 6.69
C ASN A 182 20.88 -16.92 5.84
N MET A 183 20.33 -15.88 6.48
CA MET A 183 19.82 -14.69 5.81
C MET A 183 20.19 -13.44 6.60
N ALA A 184 20.09 -12.29 5.94
CA ALA A 184 20.04 -11.00 6.61
C ALA A 184 18.69 -10.36 6.36
N THR A 185 18.11 -9.76 7.39
CA THR A 185 16.77 -9.17 7.37
C THR A 185 16.87 -7.68 7.63
N LEU A 186 16.29 -6.91 6.73
CA LEU A 186 16.10 -5.48 6.86
C LEU A 186 14.64 -5.20 7.19
N ARG A 187 14.40 -4.47 8.29
CA ARG A 187 13.06 -4.04 8.69
C ARG A 187 12.77 -2.66 8.09
N PHE A 188 11.63 -2.50 7.45
CA PHE A 188 11.19 -1.20 6.96
C PHE A 188 10.50 -0.41 8.08
N VAL A 189 10.56 0.92 8.02
CA VAL A 189 9.93 1.81 9.01
C VAL A 189 8.41 1.57 9.16
N TYR A 190 7.76 1.07 8.11
CA TYR A 190 6.33 0.80 8.06
C TYR A 190 5.93 -0.63 8.52
N GLY A 191 6.87 -1.38 9.10
CA GLY A 191 6.61 -2.65 9.78
C GLY A 191 6.66 -3.92 8.91
N SER A 192 6.91 -3.80 7.60
CA SER A 192 7.25 -4.95 6.75
C SER A 192 8.73 -5.30 6.91
N GLN A 193 9.13 -6.48 6.46
CA GLN A 193 10.53 -6.91 6.48
C GLN A 193 10.95 -7.51 5.13
N MET A 194 12.21 -7.35 4.79
CA MET A 194 12.84 -7.99 3.63
C MET A 194 14.01 -8.83 4.13
N SER A 195 13.96 -10.13 3.88
CA SER A 195 15.03 -11.06 4.21
C SER A 195 15.71 -11.53 2.94
N VAL A 196 17.04 -11.44 2.88
CA VAL A 196 17.83 -11.81 1.70
C VAL A 196 18.70 -13.01 2.01
N LYS A 197 18.70 -13.97 1.10
CA LYS A 197 19.63 -15.09 1.05
C LYS A 197 20.55 -14.91 -0.14
N VAL A 198 21.85 -15.13 0.05
CA VAL A 198 22.81 -15.16 -1.06
C VAL A 198 22.89 -16.60 -1.59
N GLY A 199 22.57 -16.78 -2.87
CA GLY A 199 22.77 -18.01 -3.64
C GLY A 199 23.46 -17.70 -4.97
N ALA A 200 23.08 -18.40 -6.04
CA ALA A 200 23.46 -18.01 -7.40
C ALA A 200 22.93 -16.61 -7.76
N CYS A 201 21.79 -16.26 -7.17
CA CYS A 201 21.20 -14.93 -7.19
C CYS A 201 20.87 -14.51 -5.74
N TYR A 202 20.46 -13.26 -5.54
CA TYR A 202 19.87 -12.86 -4.28
C TYR A 202 18.40 -13.29 -4.27
N ASP A 203 18.09 -14.23 -3.39
CA ASP A 203 16.72 -14.63 -3.15
C ASP A 203 16.15 -13.71 -2.04
N ILE A 204 15.01 -13.08 -2.29
CA ILE A 204 14.47 -12.00 -1.46
C ILE A 204 13.08 -12.39 -0.95
N TRP A 205 12.92 -12.57 0.35
CA TRP A 205 11.63 -12.80 1.00
C TRP A 205 11.11 -11.48 1.51
N TYR A 206 10.08 -10.97 0.87
CA TYR A 206 9.36 -9.80 1.34
C TYR A 206 8.14 -10.22 2.12
N ASP A 207 8.07 -9.77 3.35
CA ASP A 207 7.02 -10.08 4.29
C ASP A 207 6.24 -8.79 4.59
N ILE A 208 4.96 -8.80 4.23
CA ILE A 208 4.11 -7.61 4.22
C ILE A 208 3.75 -7.13 5.63
N ASN A 209 3.71 -7.99 6.63
CA ASN A 209 3.26 -7.72 8.00
C ASN A 209 4.38 -7.89 9.05
N GLY A 210 5.59 -8.24 8.62
CA GLY A 210 6.74 -8.41 9.51
C GLY A 210 6.61 -9.70 10.30
N GLU A 211 7.11 -9.73 11.53
CA GLU A 211 7.07 -10.96 12.35
C GLU A 211 5.67 -11.41 12.78
N LYS A 212 4.63 -10.62 12.48
CA LYS A 212 3.25 -10.97 12.78
C LYS A 212 2.85 -12.17 11.93
N GLY A 213 2.40 -13.25 12.56
CA GLY A 213 1.89 -14.41 11.83
C GLY A 213 0.75 -14.06 10.85
N PRO A 214 0.45 -14.95 9.89
CA PRO A 214 0.85 -16.36 9.87
C PRO A 214 2.27 -16.70 9.35
N ASN A 215 3.01 -15.76 8.73
CA ASN A 215 4.34 -16.00 8.13
C ASN A 215 4.35 -17.18 7.13
N GLU A 216 3.36 -17.21 6.26
CA GLU A 216 3.13 -18.21 5.22
C GLU A 216 3.51 -17.67 3.82
N LYS A 217 4.31 -18.47 3.09
CA LYS A 217 4.65 -18.15 1.70
C LYS A 217 3.38 -18.08 0.84
N GLY A 218 3.27 -17.02 0.05
CA GLY A 218 2.11 -16.75 -0.79
C GLY A 218 0.90 -16.17 -0.04
N LYS A 219 0.94 -15.96 1.28
CA LYS A 219 -0.12 -15.20 1.97
C LYS A 219 0.39 -13.86 2.44
N ASP A 220 1.46 -13.86 3.23
CA ASP A 220 2.08 -12.66 3.74
C ASP A 220 3.57 -12.57 3.38
N ILE A 221 4.20 -13.70 3.04
CA ILE A 221 5.57 -13.75 2.54
C ILE A 221 5.60 -14.00 1.03
N PHE A 222 6.15 -13.06 0.28
CA PHE A 222 6.31 -13.11 -1.17
C PHE A 222 7.79 -13.19 -1.52
N VAL A 223 8.14 -14.16 -2.35
CA VAL A 223 9.54 -14.43 -2.71
C VAL A 223 9.85 -13.83 -4.07
N PHE A 224 10.88 -13.00 -4.10
CA PHE A 224 11.45 -12.37 -5.27
C PHE A 224 12.87 -12.89 -5.49
N ILE A 225 13.41 -12.64 -6.67
CA ILE A 225 14.77 -12.98 -7.03
C ILE A 225 15.41 -11.81 -7.76
N LEU A 226 16.70 -11.62 -7.49
CA LEU A 226 17.55 -10.61 -8.09
C LEU A 226 18.86 -11.25 -8.54
N CYS A 227 19.00 -11.42 -9.85
CA CYS A 227 20.17 -12.04 -10.45
C CYS A 227 21.09 -10.98 -11.06
N LYS A 228 22.39 -11.23 -10.99
CA LYS A 228 23.36 -10.71 -11.97
C LYS A 228 23.19 -11.50 -13.27
N ASN A 229 23.56 -10.91 -14.40
CA ASN A 229 23.62 -11.60 -15.70
C ASN A 229 24.22 -13.02 -15.55
N GLY A 230 23.47 -14.06 -15.95
CA GLY A 230 23.98 -15.44 -16.11
C GLY A 230 23.75 -16.45 -14.98
N GLY A 231 22.89 -16.19 -13.98
CA GLY A 231 22.62 -17.13 -12.87
C GLY A 231 21.38 -18.03 -13.03
N CYS A 232 20.32 -17.53 -13.65
CA CYS A 232 19.04 -18.21 -13.88
C CYS A 232 18.55 -17.90 -15.31
N ASN A 233 17.57 -18.64 -15.84
CA ASN A 233 17.00 -18.50 -17.20
C ASN A 233 16.60 -17.06 -17.60
N PHE A 234 16.40 -16.14 -16.66
CA PHE A 234 16.09 -14.73 -16.94
C PHE A 234 17.18 -13.80 -16.41
N ASN A 235 17.67 -12.92 -17.30
CA ASN A 235 18.42 -11.74 -16.91
C ASN A 235 17.43 -10.59 -16.72
N SER A 236 17.34 -10.05 -15.51
CA SER A 236 16.50 -8.89 -15.23
C SER A 236 17.20 -7.94 -14.28
N ASN A 237 17.25 -6.66 -14.65
CA ASN A 237 17.83 -5.60 -13.83
C ASN A 237 16.88 -5.17 -12.68
N GLN A 238 15.69 -5.77 -12.61
CA GLN A 238 14.66 -5.49 -11.63
C GLN A 238 14.41 -6.72 -10.77
N VAL A 239 13.84 -6.52 -9.57
CA VAL A 239 13.33 -7.65 -8.78
C VAL A 239 12.16 -8.30 -9.49
N ARG A 240 12.19 -9.62 -9.61
CA ARG A 240 11.15 -10.44 -10.25
C ARG A 240 10.62 -11.49 -9.27
N GLY A 241 9.45 -12.04 -9.53
CA GLY A 241 8.94 -13.19 -8.79
C GLY A 241 9.93 -14.36 -8.86
N PHE A 242 10.08 -15.08 -7.75
CA PHE A 242 11.05 -16.16 -7.65
C PHE A 242 10.73 -17.30 -8.62
N TYR A 243 11.56 -17.42 -9.65
CA TYR A 243 11.71 -18.57 -10.53
C TYR A 243 13.21 -18.75 -10.72
N CYS A 244 13.74 -19.95 -10.83
CA CYS A 244 15.11 -20.15 -11.30
C CYS A 244 15.19 -21.55 -11.87
N ALA A 245 15.45 -21.64 -13.16
CA ALA A 245 15.59 -22.87 -13.90
C ALA A 245 16.82 -22.78 -14.80
N PRO A 246 17.42 -23.93 -15.17
CA PRO A 246 18.46 -23.99 -16.19
C PRO A 246 18.03 -23.31 -17.50
N THR A 247 19.01 -22.78 -18.25
CA THR A 247 18.78 -22.17 -19.56
C THR A 247 18.16 -23.19 -20.52
N GLY A 248 17.01 -22.84 -21.11
CA GLY A 248 16.29 -23.71 -22.05
C GLY A 248 15.09 -24.44 -21.46
N GLU A 249 14.88 -24.40 -20.14
CA GLU A 249 13.61 -24.85 -19.57
C GLU A 249 12.46 -23.91 -19.91
N GLN A 250 11.29 -24.49 -20.21
CA GLN A 250 10.09 -23.74 -20.51
C GLN A 250 9.52 -23.13 -19.24
N PHE A 251 9.22 -21.83 -19.30
CA PHE A 251 8.55 -21.13 -18.20
C PHE A 251 7.16 -21.77 -17.91
N PRO A 252 6.77 -21.96 -16.65
CA PRO A 252 5.51 -22.59 -16.30
C PRO A 252 4.31 -21.87 -16.91
N THR A 253 3.30 -22.63 -17.34
CA THR A 253 2.04 -22.06 -17.82
C THR A 253 1.26 -21.42 -16.67
N HIS A 254 0.28 -20.56 -16.99
CA HIS A 254 -0.54 -19.90 -15.97
C HIS A 254 -1.25 -20.91 -15.04
N GLU A 255 -1.76 -22.02 -15.58
CA GLU A 255 -2.38 -23.09 -14.81
C GLU A 255 -1.39 -23.77 -13.85
N GLN A 256 -0.18 -24.08 -14.34
CA GLN A 256 0.88 -24.63 -13.51
C GLN A 256 1.31 -23.65 -12.40
N LEU A 257 1.32 -22.34 -12.65
CA LEU A 257 1.61 -21.34 -11.64
C LEU A 257 0.53 -21.32 -10.55
N ILE A 258 -0.75 -21.41 -10.93
CA ILE A 258 -1.86 -21.51 -9.99
C ILE A 258 -1.71 -22.76 -9.11
N ASP A 259 -1.42 -23.92 -9.70
CA ASP A 259 -1.30 -25.17 -8.94
C ASP A 259 -0.05 -25.20 -8.07
N ASN A 260 1.08 -24.67 -8.55
CA ASN A 260 2.28 -24.49 -7.75
C ASN A 260 2.07 -23.51 -6.59
N CYS A 261 1.28 -22.45 -6.79
CA CYS A 261 0.95 -21.50 -5.72
C CYS A 261 0.07 -22.14 -4.62
N LYS A 262 -0.81 -23.08 -4.97
CA LYS A 262 -1.62 -23.82 -3.98
C LYS A 262 -0.79 -24.77 -3.12
N ASP A 263 0.30 -25.30 -3.65
CA ASP A 263 1.21 -26.18 -2.90
C ASP A 263 1.97 -25.37 -1.84
N ARG A 264 1.75 -25.69 -0.56
CA ARG A 264 2.39 -25.00 0.57
C ARG A 264 3.92 -25.02 0.52
N ASN A 265 4.51 -26.02 -0.14
CA ASN A 265 5.96 -26.11 -0.32
C ASN A 265 6.47 -25.22 -1.46
N ARG A 266 5.59 -24.82 -2.38
CA ARG A 266 5.88 -24.02 -3.58
C ARG A 266 5.20 -22.64 -3.56
N GLY A 267 4.82 -22.13 -2.39
CA GLY A 267 4.23 -20.80 -2.25
C GLY A 267 5.08 -19.63 -2.78
N SER A 268 6.35 -19.84 -3.15
CA SER A 268 7.19 -18.85 -3.85
C SER A 268 6.69 -18.50 -5.25
N TYR A 269 6.00 -19.42 -5.94
CA TYR A 269 5.46 -19.19 -7.29
C TYR A 269 4.28 -18.23 -7.30
N CYS A 270 3.63 -18.01 -6.15
CA CYS A 270 2.55 -17.04 -6.02
C CYS A 270 3.00 -15.62 -6.37
N THR A 271 4.26 -15.26 -6.14
CA THR A 271 4.78 -13.93 -6.52
C THR A 271 4.75 -13.72 -8.03
N ILE A 272 5.02 -14.77 -8.83
CA ILE A 272 4.97 -14.70 -10.29
C ILE A 272 3.54 -14.48 -10.76
N LEU A 273 2.58 -15.21 -10.17
CA LEU A 273 1.16 -15.03 -10.47
C LEU A 273 0.73 -13.58 -10.21
N LEU A 274 1.17 -13.00 -9.09
CA LEU A 274 0.91 -11.61 -8.77
C LEU A 274 1.61 -10.67 -9.75
N GLU A 275 2.86 -10.92 -10.11
CA GLU A 275 3.59 -10.11 -11.09
C GLU A 275 2.89 -10.05 -12.45
N GLN A 276 2.41 -11.19 -12.96
CA GLN A 276 1.62 -11.26 -14.20
C GLN A 276 0.34 -10.42 -14.13
N ASN A 277 -0.20 -10.22 -12.94
CA ASN A 277 -1.38 -9.40 -12.66
C ASN A 277 -1.03 -8.00 -12.12
N GLY A 278 0.18 -7.49 -12.39
CA GLY A 278 0.60 -6.15 -11.94
C GLY A 278 0.66 -5.99 -10.42
N TYR A 279 0.94 -7.07 -9.69
CA TYR A 279 0.93 -7.21 -8.23
C TYR A 279 -0.44 -6.99 -7.57
N GLU A 280 -1.53 -7.15 -8.33
CA GLU A 280 -2.89 -7.12 -7.82
C GLU A 280 -3.35 -8.52 -7.43
N PHE A 281 -3.97 -8.66 -6.25
CA PHE A 281 -4.54 -9.94 -5.82
C PHE A 281 -5.86 -10.18 -6.58
N PRO A 282 -5.96 -11.23 -7.40
CA PRO A 282 -7.19 -11.55 -8.09
C PRO A 282 -8.25 -12.07 -7.09
N LYS A 283 -9.54 -12.01 -7.46
CA LYS A 283 -10.63 -12.42 -6.57
C LYS A 283 -10.56 -13.91 -6.21
N ASP A 284 -10.08 -14.71 -7.14
CA ASP A 284 -9.87 -16.15 -7.12
C ASP A 284 -8.45 -16.54 -6.67
N TYR A 285 -7.75 -15.64 -5.95
CA TYR A 285 -6.41 -15.92 -5.44
C TYR A 285 -6.35 -17.25 -4.65
N PRO A 286 -5.44 -18.20 -4.99
CA PRO A 286 -5.57 -19.59 -4.54
C PRO A 286 -5.46 -19.83 -3.04
N LEU A 287 -4.74 -18.98 -2.31
CA LEU A 287 -4.45 -19.18 -0.87
C LEU A 287 -5.36 -18.38 0.08
N GLY A 288 -6.22 -17.50 -0.46
CA GLY A 288 -6.98 -16.53 0.33
C GLY A 288 -6.09 -15.52 1.09
N LEU A 289 -6.69 -14.42 1.56
CA LEU A 289 -6.05 -13.40 2.40
C LEU A 289 -6.97 -13.04 3.57
#